data_AF-A0A7V8XKI4-F1
#
_entry.id   AF-A0A7V8XKI4-F1
#
_cell.length_a   1.000
_cell.length_b   1.000
_cell.length_c   1.000
_cell.angle_alpha   90.00
_cell.angle_beta   90.00
_cell.angle_gamma   90.00
#
_symmetry.space_group_name_H-M   'P 1'
#
loop_
_entity.id
_entity.type
_entity.pdbx_description
1 polymer ?
#
loop_
_entity_poly.entity_id
_entity_poly.type
_entity_poly.pdbx_seq_one_letter_code
_entity_poly.pdbx_strand_id
1 'polypeptide(L)'
;EAVMDTNAARLFAFSVAQAMDRETDDNTKVLAPGETARAKFLHWAWQIKFEAAKNVAHVVDKMLHACGGSGYKRDMELERYVRDAKAGWVMGPTNEVLRQFVGKAVLLGFDSLDYWNQTYNRRAVENEVKKLDAEAKRELAEQLLTQAAEEEAKEPARAG
;
A
#
# COMPACT_ATOMS: atom_id res chain seq x y z
N GLU A 1 -0.72 -14.23 -24.39
CA GLU A 1 -1.30 -13.79 -23.09
C GLU A 1 -1.33 -12.27 -22.93
N ALA A 2 -0.25 -11.54 -23.25
CA ALA A 2 -0.14 -10.08 -23.03
C ALA A 2 -1.41 -9.24 -23.28
N VAL A 3 -2.06 -9.38 -24.46
CA VAL A 3 -3.29 -8.64 -24.76
C VAL A 3 -4.47 -9.09 -23.88
N MET A 4 -4.62 -10.39 -23.65
CA MET A 4 -5.70 -10.94 -22.82
C MET A 4 -5.56 -10.51 -21.37
N ASP A 5 -4.36 -10.65 -20.79
CA ASP A 5 -4.10 -10.27 -19.39
C ASP A 5 -4.22 -8.76 -19.18
N THR A 6 -3.75 -7.96 -20.15
CA THR A 6 -3.91 -6.51 -20.12
C THR A 6 -5.37 -6.09 -20.21
N ASN A 7 -6.18 -6.77 -21.03
CA ASN A 7 -7.61 -6.51 -21.10
C ASN A 7 -8.32 -6.91 -19.79
N ALA A 8 -7.92 -8.02 -19.15
CA ALA A 8 -8.44 -8.42 -17.85
C ALA A 8 -8.11 -7.39 -16.76
N ALA A 9 -6.84 -6.94 -16.69
CA ALA A 9 -6.43 -5.89 -15.76
C ALA A 9 -7.17 -4.57 -16.02
N ARG A 10 -7.39 -4.18 -17.29
CA ARG A 10 -8.14 -2.98 -17.65
C ARG A 10 -9.59 -3.06 -17.20
N LEU A 11 -10.26 -4.19 -17.42
CA LEU A 11 -11.64 -4.40 -16.97
C LEU A 11 -11.75 -4.35 -15.45
N PHE A 12 -10.77 -4.91 -14.73
CA PHE A 12 -10.76 -4.85 -13.26
C PHE A 12 -10.51 -3.42 -12.76
N ALA A 13 -9.61 -2.65 -13.38
CA ALA A 13 -9.45 -1.22 -13.05
C ALA A 13 -10.74 -0.42 -13.28
N PHE A 14 -11.39 -0.65 -14.43
CA PHE A 14 -12.62 0.04 -14.76
C PHE A 14 -13.77 -0.33 -13.81
N SER A 15 -13.90 -1.60 -13.42
CA SER A 15 -14.96 -2.04 -12.52
C SER A 15 -14.83 -1.46 -11.11
N VAL A 16 -13.60 -1.39 -10.58
CA VAL A 16 -13.35 -0.77 -9.26
C VAL A 16 -13.58 0.74 -9.31
N ALA A 17 -13.13 1.42 -10.38
CA ALA A 17 -13.38 2.85 -10.57
C ALA A 17 -14.88 3.14 -10.63
N GLN A 18 -15.63 2.39 -11.44
CA GLN A 18 -17.08 2.54 -11.55
C GLN A 18 -17.81 2.28 -10.22
N ALA A 19 -17.34 1.33 -9.42
CA ALA A 19 -17.90 1.08 -8.10
C ALA A 19 -17.65 2.26 -7.14
N MET A 20 -16.44 2.86 -7.19
CA MET A 20 -16.11 4.06 -6.43
C MET A 20 -16.94 5.27 -6.85
N ASP A 21 -17.15 5.46 -8.16
CA ASP A 21 -17.96 6.57 -8.68
C ASP A 21 -19.42 6.46 -8.21
N ARG A 22 -20.03 5.27 -8.34
CA ARG A 22 -21.41 5.00 -7.88
C ARG A 22 -21.61 5.26 -6.39
N GLU A 23 -20.62 4.92 -5.56
CA GLU A 23 -20.68 5.14 -4.12
C GLU A 23 -20.62 6.63 -3.73
N THR A 24 -20.20 7.47 -4.66
CA THR A 24 -20.15 8.94 -4.52
C THR A 24 -21.13 9.67 -5.42
N ASP A 25 -22.17 8.99 -5.93
CA ASP A 25 -23.14 9.52 -6.90
C ASP A 25 -22.44 10.23 -8.07
N ASP A 26 -21.52 9.53 -8.74
CA ASP A 26 -20.69 10.06 -9.83
C ASP A 26 -19.94 11.34 -9.43
N ASN A 27 -19.41 11.37 -8.21
CA ASN A 27 -18.68 12.48 -7.61
C ASN A 27 -19.53 13.72 -7.28
N THR A 28 -20.85 13.59 -7.23
CA THR A 28 -21.76 14.68 -6.84
C THR A 28 -22.14 14.66 -5.36
N LYS A 29 -21.93 13.54 -4.67
CA LYS A 29 -22.21 13.41 -3.24
C LYS A 29 -21.24 14.26 -2.40
N VAL A 30 -21.79 15.14 -1.56
CA VAL A 30 -21.02 15.87 -0.54
C VAL A 30 -20.82 14.96 0.67
N LEU A 31 -19.56 14.63 0.97
CA LEU A 31 -19.19 13.76 2.09
C LEU A 31 -19.04 14.56 3.38
N ALA A 32 -19.60 14.05 4.47
CA ALA A 32 -19.35 14.62 5.79
C ALA A 32 -17.90 14.33 6.26
N PRO A 33 -17.30 15.16 7.13
CA PRO A 33 -16.01 14.85 7.73
C PRO A 33 -16.01 13.45 8.39
N GLY A 34 -15.02 12.63 8.05
CA GLY A 34 -14.91 11.25 8.53
C GLY A 34 -15.64 10.21 7.66
N GLU A 35 -16.46 10.63 6.70
CA GLU A 35 -17.09 9.72 5.74
C GLU A 35 -16.08 9.26 4.68
N THR A 36 -15.81 7.96 4.64
CA THR A 36 -14.81 7.35 3.75
C THR A 36 -15.46 6.49 2.66
N ALA A 37 -16.36 7.11 1.87
CA ALA A 37 -17.19 6.44 0.86
C ALA A 37 -16.42 5.43 -0.01
N ARG A 38 -15.33 5.87 -0.67
CA ARG A 38 -14.52 5.00 -1.55
C ARG A 38 -13.64 3.98 -0.80
N ALA A 39 -13.39 4.18 0.50
CA ALA A 39 -12.55 3.27 1.28
C ALA A 39 -13.17 1.88 1.44
N LYS A 40 -14.49 1.75 1.22
CA LYS A 40 -15.19 0.46 1.11
C LYS A 40 -14.58 -0.47 0.05
N PHE A 41 -13.94 0.11 -0.98
CA PHE A 41 -13.30 -0.63 -2.06
C PHE A 41 -11.79 -0.80 -1.89
N LEU A 42 -11.23 -0.48 -0.71
CA LEU A 42 -9.79 -0.49 -0.48
C LEU A 42 -9.18 -1.89 -0.71
N HIS A 43 -9.88 -2.95 -0.29
CA HIS A 43 -9.45 -4.33 -0.55
C HIS A 43 -9.34 -4.65 -2.05
N TRP A 44 -10.26 -4.12 -2.86
CA TRP A 44 -10.25 -4.28 -4.31
C TRP A 44 -9.19 -3.41 -4.96
N ALA A 45 -8.99 -2.18 -4.48
CA ALA A 45 -7.96 -1.26 -4.93
C ALA A 45 -6.55 -1.86 -4.77
N TRP A 46 -6.30 -2.56 -3.67
CA TRP A 46 -5.07 -3.32 -3.43
C TRP A 46 -4.85 -4.42 -4.47
N GLN A 47 -5.88 -5.21 -4.77
CA GLN A 47 -5.80 -6.29 -5.74
C GLN A 47 -5.54 -5.76 -7.16
N ILE A 48 -6.26 -4.73 -7.61
CA ILE A 48 -6.04 -4.19 -8.95
C ILE A 48 -4.66 -3.53 -9.08
N LYS A 49 -4.18 -2.83 -8.05
CA LYS A 49 -2.81 -2.28 -8.06
C LYS A 49 -1.80 -3.40 -8.26
N PHE A 50 -1.92 -4.49 -7.51
CA PHE A 50 -1.05 -5.66 -7.62
C PHE A 50 -1.11 -6.28 -9.03
N GLU A 51 -2.31 -6.57 -9.53
CA GLU A 51 -2.51 -7.23 -10.83
C GLU A 51 -2.03 -6.35 -12.00
N ALA A 52 -2.33 -5.06 -11.98
CA ALA A 52 -1.87 -4.13 -13.01
C ALA A 52 -0.33 -3.99 -13.02
N ALA A 53 0.29 -3.83 -11.85
CA ALA A 53 1.75 -3.75 -11.72
C ALA A 53 2.44 -5.04 -12.17
N LYS A 54 1.88 -6.20 -11.79
CA LYS A 54 2.39 -7.52 -12.21
C LYS A 54 2.29 -7.72 -13.72
N ASN A 55 1.15 -7.39 -14.30
CA ASN A 55 0.94 -7.50 -15.75
C ASN A 55 1.90 -6.61 -16.53
N VAL A 56 2.00 -5.31 -16.19
CA VAL A 56 2.85 -4.39 -16.95
C VAL A 56 4.32 -4.78 -16.85
N ALA A 57 4.81 -5.17 -15.66
CA ALA A 57 6.19 -5.62 -15.47
C ALA A 57 6.52 -6.84 -16.34
N HIS A 58 5.62 -7.83 -16.41
CA HIS A 58 5.78 -9.02 -17.24
C HIS A 58 5.77 -8.69 -18.74
N VAL A 59 4.82 -7.87 -19.18
CA VAL A 59 4.65 -7.53 -20.60
C VAL A 59 5.84 -6.73 -21.12
N VAL A 60 6.29 -5.70 -20.40
CA VAL A 60 7.40 -4.85 -20.88
C VAL A 60 8.74 -5.58 -20.86
N ASP A 61 8.95 -6.50 -19.91
CA ASP A 61 10.12 -7.36 -19.88
C ASP A 61 10.17 -8.27 -21.12
N LYS A 62 9.05 -8.92 -21.45
CA LYS A 62 8.93 -9.71 -22.68
C LYS A 62 9.11 -8.88 -23.94
N MET A 63 8.60 -7.65 -23.98
CA MET A 63 8.79 -6.74 -25.11
C MET A 63 10.28 -6.39 -25.29
N LEU A 64 10.98 -6.04 -24.21
CA LEU A 64 12.40 -5.73 -24.26
C LEU A 64 13.21 -6.94 -24.75
N HIS A 65 12.93 -8.13 -24.21
CA HIS A 65 13.58 -9.36 -24.63
C HIS A 65 13.32 -9.69 -26.11
N ALA A 66 12.09 -9.52 -26.60
CA ALA A 66 11.75 -9.79 -28.00
C ALA A 66 12.45 -8.84 -28.98
N CYS A 67 12.68 -7.57 -28.59
CA CYS A 67 13.36 -6.59 -29.43
C CYS A 67 14.90 -6.67 -29.36
N GLY A 68 15.45 -7.48 -28.45
CA GLY A 68 16.90 -7.60 -28.24
C GLY A 68 17.56 -6.24 -27.95
N GLY A 69 18.81 -6.06 -28.38
CA GLY A 69 19.57 -4.82 -28.15
C GLY A 69 18.91 -3.56 -28.74
N SER A 70 18.08 -3.70 -29.78
CA SER A 70 17.33 -2.56 -30.33
C SER A 70 16.33 -1.97 -29.33
N GLY A 71 15.77 -2.79 -28.42
CA GLY A 71 14.84 -2.32 -27.40
C GLY A 71 15.45 -1.33 -26.40
N TYR A 72 16.78 -1.27 -26.27
CA TYR A 72 17.47 -0.28 -25.45
C TYR A 72 17.68 1.07 -26.13
N LYS A 73 17.41 1.17 -27.44
CA LYS A 73 17.54 2.42 -28.16
C LYS A 73 16.42 3.38 -27.76
N ARG A 74 16.77 4.69 -27.72
CA ARG A 74 15.85 5.75 -27.29
C ARG A 74 14.70 6.01 -28.27
N ASP A 75 14.83 5.60 -29.53
CA ASP A 75 13.76 5.70 -30.53
C ASP A 75 12.62 4.68 -30.28
N MET A 76 12.90 3.54 -29.64
CA MET A 76 11.90 2.54 -29.27
C MET A 76 11.31 2.76 -27.86
N GLU A 77 12.04 3.45 -26.98
CA GLU A 77 11.62 3.80 -25.61
C GLU A 77 11.26 2.61 -24.69
N LEU A 78 11.53 1.36 -25.07
CA LEU A 78 11.17 0.18 -24.26
C LEU A 78 11.91 0.15 -22.92
N GLU A 79 13.16 0.64 -22.87
CA GLU A 79 13.89 0.80 -21.61
C GLU A 79 13.16 1.72 -20.61
N ARG A 80 12.45 2.75 -21.12
CA ARG A 80 11.62 3.62 -20.29
C ARG A 80 10.44 2.85 -19.72
N TYR A 81 9.72 2.09 -20.55
CA TYR A 81 8.58 1.31 -20.07
C TYR A 81 8.99 0.27 -19.02
N VAL A 82 10.15 -0.37 -19.17
CA VAL A 82 10.67 -1.32 -18.18
C VAL A 82 10.97 -0.63 -16.85
N ARG A 83 11.59 0.54 -16.88
CA ARG A 83 11.88 1.32 -15.67
C ARG A 83 10.60 1.78 -14.98
N ASP A 84 9.64 2.27 -15.75
CA ASP A 84 8.38 2.80 -15.22
C ASP A 84 7.49 1.66 -14.67
N ALA A 85 7.49 0.50 -15.32
CA ALA A 85 6.80 -0.69 -14.80
C ALA A 85 7.36 -1.15 -13.44
N LYS A 86 8.68 -1.06 -13.23
CA LYS A 86 9.29 -1.36 -11.94
C LYS A 86 8.82 -0.41 -10.84
N ALA A 87 8.57 0.86 -11.16
CA ALA A 87 8.00 1.81 -10.21
C ALA A 87 6.64 1.32 -9.69
N GLY A 88 5.79 0.79 -10.55
CA GLY A 88 4.50 0.21 -10.14
C GLY A 88 4.62 -0.90 -9.08
N TRP A 89 5.71 -1.66 -9.11
CA TRP A 89 5.96 -2.77 -8.18
C TRP A 89 6.46 -2.29 -6.80
N VAL A 90 7.33 -1.28 -6.78
CA VAL A 90 8.03 -0.84 -5.56
C VAL A 90 7.39 0.37 -4.87
N MET A 91 6.56 1.15 -5.58
CA MET A 91 5.93 2.34 -5.02
C MET A 91 4.79 1.95 -4.08
N GLY A 92 4.69 2.65 -2.95
CA GLY A 92 3.82 2.30 -1.83
C GLY A 92 2.33 2.15 -2.17
N PRO A 93 1.62 1.19 -1.54
CA PRO A 93 2.18 0.00 -0.90
C PRO A 93 2.87 -0.92 -1.94
N THR A 94 4.00 -1.55 -1.61
CA THR A 94 4.69 -2.45 -2.55
C THR A 94 3.85 -3.70 -2.84
N ASN A 95 4.13 -4.40 -3.94
CA ASN A 95 3.42 -5.63 -4.28
C ASN A 95 3.55 -6.73 -3.21
N GLU A 96 4.67 -6.83 -2.51
CA GLU A 96 4.88 -7.76 -1.40
C GLU A 96 3.98 -7.41 -0.21
N VAL A 97 3.90 -6.13 0.12
CA VAL A 97 3.00 -5.62 1.17
C VAL A 97 1.53 -5.87 0.79
N LEU A 98 1.17 -5.64 -0.47
CA LEU A 98 -0.17 -5.91 -0.99
C LEU A 98 -0.55 -7.39 -0.89
N ARG A 99 0.38 -8.31 -1.22
CA ARG A 99 0.14 -9.76 -1.01
C ARG A 99 -0.15 -10.07 0.45
N GLN A 100 0.56 -9.44 1.38
CA GLN A 100 0.31 -9.62 2.81
C GLN A 100 -1.05 -9.04 3.22
N PHE A 101 -1.42 -7.85 2.74
CA PHE A 101 -2.73 -7.23 3.05
C PHE A 101 -3.88 -8.07 2.52
N VAL A 102 -3.84 -8.47 1.25
CA VAL A 102 -4.88 -9.31 0.66
C VAL A 102 -4.94 -10.67 1.36
N GLY A 103 -3.79 -11.31 1.60
CA GLY A 103 -3.73 -12.60 2.29
C GLY A 103 -4.29 -12.55 3.71
N LYS A 104 -3.89 -11.57 4.52
CA LYS A 104 -4.42 -11.38 5.88
C LYS A 104 -5.91 -11.05 5.88
N ALA A 105 -6.37 -10.17 4.98
CA ALA A 105 -7.79 -9.84 4.86
C ALA A 105 -8.64 -11.09 4.63
N VAL A 106 -8.21 -11.95 3.72
CA VAL A 106 -8.95 -13.16 3.34
C VAL A 106 -8.87 -14.25 4.41
N LEU A 107 -7.71 -14.43 5.05
CA LEU A 107 -7.50 -15.51 6.02
C LEU A 107 -7.95 -15.16 7.43
N LEU A 108 -7.81 -13.89 7.84
CA LEU A 108 -7.96 -13.43 9.23
C LEU A 108 -9.02 -12.33 9.39
N GLY A 109 -9.63 -11.87 8.30
CA GLY A 109 -10.58 -10.76 8.29
C GLY A 109 -9.92 -9.39 8.16
N PHE A 110 -10.69 -8.39 7.74
CA PHE A 110 -10.19 -7.03 7.46
C PHE A 110 -9.69 -6.31 8.73
N ASP A 111 -10.28 -6.61 9.90
CA ASP A 111 -9.87 -6.05 11.19
C ASP A 111 -8.46 -6.49 11.63
N SER A 112 -7.92 -7.55 11.01
CA SER A 112 -6.53 -7.98 11.25
C SER A 112 -5.50 -7.08 10.58
N LEU A 113 -5.93 -6.14 9.74
CA LEU A 113 -5.06 -5.27 8.96
C LEU A 113 -4.74 -3.99 9.70
N ASP A 114 -3.47 -3.84 10.03
CA ASP A 114 -2.88 -2.56 10.39
C ASP A 114 -2.16 -1.95 9.19
N TYR A 115 -2.93 -1.43 8.23
CA TYR A 115 -2.36 -0.86 7.01
C TYR A 115 -1.88 0.59 7.19
N TRP A 116 -2.25 1.26 8.29
CA TRP A 116 -1.75 2.57 8.69
C TRP A 116 -0.58 2.49 9.69
N ASN A 117 -0.13 1.29 10.05
CA ASN A 117 0.96 1.05 11.00
C ASN A 117 0.72 1.73 12.37
N GLN A 118 -0.52 1.66 12.85
CA GLN A 118 -1.00 2.22 14.12
C GLN A 118 -0.78 1.28 15.31
N THR A 119 -0.48 0.00 15.04
CA THR A 119 -0.21 -1.01 16.05
C THR A 119 1.28 -1.36 16.04
N TYR A 120 1.91 -1.29 17.20
CA TYR A 120 3.30 -1.69 17.35
C TYR A 120 3.43 -3.21 17.47
N ASN A 121 4.55 -3.76 17.01
CA ASN A 121 4.86 -5.16 17.19
C ASN A 121 5.21 -5.44 18.66
N ARG A 122 4.19 -5.74 19.47
CA ARG A 122 4.34 -5.99 20.90
C ARG A 122 5.39 -7.04 21.21
N ARG A 123 5.40 -8.16 20.49
CA ARG A 123 6.36 -9.24 20.71
C ARG A 123 7.81 -8.79 20.47
N ALA A 124 8.05 -8.02 19.40
CA ALA A 124 9.38 -7.49 19.12
C ALA A 124 9.84 -6.55 20.24
N VAL A 125 8.98 -5.62 20.66
CA VAL A 125 9.29 -4.69 21.76
C VAL A 125 9.57 -5.45 23.05
N GLU A 126 8.70 -6.38 23.45
CA GLU A 126 8.90 -7.19 24.66
C GLU A 126 10.21 -7.99 24.61
N ASN A 127 10.58 -8.52 23.44
CA ASN A 127 11.82 -9.28 23.28
C ASN A 127 13.06 -8.40 23.41
N GLU A 128 13.05 -7.18 22.87
CA GLU A 128 14.19 -6.26 23.02
C GLU A 128 14.27 -5.70 24.45
N VAL A 129 13.14 -5.33 25.06
CA VAL A 129 13.09 -4.81 26.44
C VAL A 129 13.56 -5.86 27.45
N LYS A 130 13.32 -7.14 27.21
CA LYS A 130 13.82 -8.23 28.08
C LYS A 130 15.34 -8.33 28.13
N LYS A 131 16.06 -7.89 27.08
CA LYS A 131 17.53 -7.95 27.01
C LYS A 131 18.22 -6.87 27.84
N LEU A 132 17.49 -5.82 28.20
CA LEU A 132 18.01 -4.70 28.99
C LEU A 132 18.24 -5.11 30.45
N ASP A 133 19.34 -4.63 31.02
CA ASP A 133 19.58 -4.71 32.45
C ASP A 133 18.70 -3.70 33.23
N ALA A 134 18.87 -3.64 34.56
CA ALA A 134 18.05 -2.79 35.39
C ALA A 134 18.33 -1.28 35.20
N GLU A 135 19.55 -0.92 34.79
CA GLU A 135 19.93 0.48 34.55
C GLU A 135 19.32 0.96 33.24
N ALA A 136 19.56 0.24 32.15
CA ALA A 136 19.03 0.57 30.82
C ALA A 136 17.49 0.55 30.77
N LYS A 137 16.83 -0.30 31.57
CA LYS A 137 15.35 -0.26 31.70
C LYS A 137 14.84 1.03 32.33
N ARG A 138 15.54 1.57 33.34
CA ARG A 138 15.15 2.83 33.98
C ARG A 138 15.36 3.99 33.02
N GLU A 139 16.49 4.01 32.33
CA GLU A 139 16.79 5.04 31.33
C GLU A 139 15.74 5.05 30.20
N LEU A 140 15.40 3.88 29.63
CA LEU A 140 14.37 3.79 28.61
C LEU A 140 12.99 4.24 29.13
N ALA A 141 12.65 3.90 30.37
CA ALA A 141 11.39 4.33 30.98
C ALA A 141 11.32 5.85 31.15
N GLU A 142 12.39 6.49 31.61
CA GLU A 142 12.48 7.95 31.73
C GLU A 142 12.38 8.65 30.37
N GLN A 143 13.04 8.11 29.34
CA GLN A 143 12.94 8.62 27.97
C GLN A 143 11.50 8.54 27.44
N LEU A 144 10.83 7.39 27.60
CA LEU A 144 9.45 7.21 27.14
C LEU A 144 8.46 8.10 27.90
N LEU A 145 8.63 8.27 29.22
CA LEU A 145 7.81 9.18 30.02
C LEU A 145 7.97 10.64 29.58
N THR A 146 9.20 11.05 29.29
CA THR A 146 9.47 12.41 28.78
C THR A 146 8.83 12.63 27.41
N GLN A 147 8.98 11.67 26.48
CA GLN A 147 8.35 11.74 25.15
C GLN A 147 6.82 11.82 25.24
N ALA A 148 6.21 10.99 26.09
CA ALA A 148 4.76 11.02 26.30
C ALA A 148 4.29 12.39 26.81
N ALA A 149 4.99 12.99 27.79
CA ALA A 149 4.66 14.31 28.30
C ALA A 149 4.79 15.42 27.23
N GLU A 150 5.78 15.32 26.35
CA GLU A 150 5.93 16.26 25.22
C GLU A 150 4.83 16.11 24.17
N GLU A 151 4.39 14.88 23.89
CA GLU A 151 3.31 14.60 22.94
C GLU A 151 1.96 15.10 23.47
N GLU A 152 1.65 14.86 24.75
CA GLU A 152 0.44 15.37 25.41
C GLU A 152 0.39 16.91 25.39
N ALA A 153 1.53 17.59 25.57
CA ALA A 153 1.60 19.05 25.49
C ALA A 153 1.36 19.61 24.08
N LYS A 154 1.52 18.78 23.04
CA LYS A 154 1.32 19.15 21.62
C LYS A 154 -0.08 18.77 21.11
N GLU A 155 -0.86 17.99 21.83
CA GLU A 155 -2.23 17.67 21.42
C GLU A 155 -3.11 18.93 21.43
N PRO A 156 -3.75 19.31 20.30
CA PRO A 156 -4.70 20.40 20.31
C PRO A 156 -5.88 20.04 21.22
N ALA A 157 -6.33 21.00 22.04
CA ALA A 157 -7.50 20.83 22.90
C ALA A 157 -8.65 20.26 22.07
N ARG A 158 -9.10 19.03 22.39
CA ARG A 158 -10.17 18.33 21.67
C ARG A 158 -11.35 19.29 21.52
N ALA A 159 -11.65 19.69 20.27
CA ALA A 159 -12.86 20.43 19.96
C ALA A 159 -14.05 19.54 20.34
N GLY A 160 -14.77 19.95 21.39
CA GLY A 160 -16.03 19.33 21.82
C GLY A 160 -17.16 19.62 20.86
#